data_AF-A0A962UTK8-F1
#
_entry.id   AF-A0A962UTK8-F1
#
_cell.length_a   1.000
_cell.length_b   1.000
_cell.length_c   1.000
_cell.angle_alpha   90.00
_cell.angle_beta   90.00
_cell.angle_gamma   90.00
#
_symmetry.space_group_name_H-M   'P 1'
#
loop_
_entity.id
_entity.type
_entity.pdbx_description
1 polymer ?
#
loop_
_entity_poly.entity_id
_entity_poly.type
_entity_poly.pdbx_seq_one_letter_code
_entity_poly.pdbx_strand_id
1 'polypeptide(L)'
;MFFVLLLVTFALAVAVSYGVVRTFDQSVGAIFRRVIQDEISTVWQRYVRFATYVVGISGGVRIYQLEQYISARHKDTEVLELTAERWTLEVYRTVIETLQSLAWMYLVVFIFVLIAYVIVRGFELRREKAGDGRTGDGED
;
A
#
# COMPACT_ATOMS: atom_id res chain seq x y z
N MET A 1 1.09 -27.15 -15.16
CA MET A 1 -0.10 -26.63 -14.44
C MET A 1 0.28 -25.72 -13.28
N PHE A 2 1.15 -26.14 -12.36
CA PHE A 2 1.70 -25.28 -11.29
C PHE A 2 2.32 -23.97 -11.79
N PHE A 3 3.27 -24.05 -12.74
CA PHE A 3 3.94 -22.86 -13.28
C PHE A 3 2.98 -21.90 -13.98
N VAL A 4 1.89 -22.40 -14.58
CA VAL A 4 0.87 -21.56 -15.21
C VAL A 4 0.09 -20.81 -14.15
N LEU A 5 -0.34 -21.49 -13.09
CA LEU A 5 -1.05 -20.87 -11.98
C LEU A 5 -0.17 -19.83 -11.26
N LEU A 6 1.11 -20.16 -10.99
CA LEU A 6 2.09 -19.21 -10.45
C LEU A 6 2.26 -17.98 -11.34
N LEU A 7 2.39 -18.18 -12.66
CA LEU A 7 2.55 -17.07 -13.60
C LEU A 7 1.28 -16.20 -13.65
N VAL A 8 0.10 -16.82 -13.66
CA VAL A 8 -1.19 -16.12 -13.63
C VAL A 8 -1.35 -15.32 -12.34
N THR A 9 -1.14 -15.93 -11.17
CA THR A 9 -1.28 -15.23 -9.88
C THR A 9 -0.24 -14.12 -9.73
N PHE A 10 1.00 -14.34 -10.19
CA PHE A 10 2.01 -13.30 -10.26
C PHE A 10 1.58 -12.12 -11.15
N ALA A 11 1.14 -12.40 -12.38
CA ALA A 11 0.67 -11.38 -13.31
C ALA A 11 -0.54 -10.61 -12.76
N LEU A 12 -1.44 -11.32 -12.09
CA LEU A 12 -2.61 -10.75 -11.43
C LEU A 12 -2.23 -9.84 -10.26
N ALA A 13 -1.30 -10.26 -9.39
CA ALA A 13 -0.78 -9.44 -8.31
C ALA A 13 -0.10 -8.16 -8.84
N VAL A 14 0.67 -8.27 -9.93
CA VAL A 14 1.26 -7.11 -10.62
C VAL A 14 0.19 -6.18 -11.18
N ALA A 15 -0.84 -6.73 -11.85
CA ALA A 15 -1.93 -5.94 -12.43
C ALA A 15 -2.75 -5.21 -11.35
N VAL A 16 -3.10 -5.90 -10.27
CA VAL A 16 -3.81 -5.31 -9.12
C VAL A 16 -2.95 -4.23 -8.47
N SER A 17 -1.67 -4.50 -8.19
CA SER A 17 -0.75 -3.52 -7.62
C SER A 17 -0.61 -2.28 -8.51
N TYR A 18 -0.51 -2.48 -9.84
CA TYR A 18 -0.49 -1.38 -10.80
C TYR A 18 -1.77 -0.54 -10.76
N GLY A 19 -2.93 -1.18 -10.70
CA GLY A 19 -4.22 -0.49 -10.59
C GLY A 19 -4.32 0.38 -9.32
N VAL A 20 -3.87 -0.16 -8.19
CA VAL A 20 -3.84 0.58 -6.92
C VAL A 20 -2.86 1.76 -7.00
N VAL A 21 -1.63 1.56 -7.47
CA VAL A 21 -0.66 2.64 -7.66
C VAL A 21 -1.25 3.75 -8.51
N ARG A 22 -1.84 3.41 -9.66
CA ARG A 22 -2.43 4.41 -10.57
C ARG A 22 -3.54 5.23 -9.89
N THR A 23 -4.31 4.61 -9.01
CA THR A 23 -5.42 5.26 -8.31
C THR A 23 -4.94 6.16 -7.18
N PHE A 24 -3.93 5.73 -6.42
CA PHE A 24 -3.51 6.41 -5.19
C PHE A 24 -2.30 7.34 -5.34
N ASP A 25 -1.52 7.23 -6.42
CA ASP A 25 -0.28 8.00 -6.59
C ASP A 25 -0.52 9.52 -6.55
N GLN A 26 -1.62 9.99 -7.17
CA GLN A 26 -2.00 11.41 -7.12
C GLN A 26 -2.36 11.85 -5.71
N SER A 27 -3.17 11.05 -5.00
CA SER A 27 -3.61 11.35 -3.63
C SER A 27 -2.42 11.39 -2.67
N VAL A 28 -1.51 10.42 -2.75
CA VAL A 28 -0.29 10.38 -1.93
C VAL A 28 0.59 11.60 -2.20
N GLY A 29 0.81 11.96 -3.47
CA GLY A 29 1.61 13.13 -3.83
C GLY A 29 0.99 14.46 -3.38
N ALA A 30 -0.33 14.57 -3.39
CA ALA A 30 -1.02 15.76 -2.87
C ALA A 30 -0.80 15.93 -1.36
N ILE A 31 -0.88 14.83 -0.59
CA ILE A 31 -0.69 14.89 0.86
C ILE A 31 0.79 15.19 1.19
N PHE A 32 1.74 14.55 0.52
CA PHE A 32 3.17 14.80 0.78
C PHE A 32 3.59 16.24 0.50
N ARG A 33 3.12 16.86 -0.60
CA ARG A 33 3.39 18.29 -0.88
C ARG A 33 2.81 19.24 0.17
N ARG A 34 1.73 18.84 0.86
CA ARG A 34 1.12 19.63 1.93
C ARG A 34 1.96 19.62 3.21
N VAL A 35 2.68 18.53 3.47
CA VAL A 35 3.36 18.27 4.76
C VAL A 35 4.87 18.46 4.66
N ILE A 36 5.48 18.14 3.51
CA ILE A 36 6.92 18.11 3.29
C ILE A 36 7.27 19.13 2.21
N GLN A 37 8.41 19.80 2.35
CA GLN A 37 8.96 20.69 1.32
C GLN A 37 9.06 20.01 -0.05
N ASP A 38 8.80 20.77 -1.11
CA ASP A 38 8.55 20.26 -2.46
C ASP A 38 9.65 19.32 -2.99
N GLU A 39 10.92 19.61 -2.72
CA GLU A 39 12.05 18.83 -3.22
C GLU A 39 12.07 17.39 -2.67
N ILE A 40 11.82 17.23 -1.36
CA ILE A 40 11.83 15.92 -0.70
C ILE A 40 10.49 15.19 -0.94
N SER A 41 9.39 15.93 -1.13
CA SER A 41 8.05 15.35 -1.34
C SER A 41 8.01 14.37 -2.52
N THR A 42 8.71 14.70 -3.62
CA THR A 42 8.77 13.87 -4.83
C THR A 42 9.56 12.58 -4.60
N VAL A 43 10.60 12.61 -3.77
CA VAL A 43 11.41 11.45 -3.39
C VAL A 43 10.59 10.50 -2.53
N TRP A 44 9.86 11.02 -1.54
CA TRP A 44 8.94 10.23 -0.71
C TRP A 44 7.83 9.57 -1.53
N GLN A 45 7.26 10.28 -2.50
CA GLN A 45 6.25 9.72 -3.40
C GLN A 45 6.81 8.54 -4.22
N ARG A 46 8.02 8.68 -4.77
CA ARG A 46 8.70 7.58 -5.50
C ARG A 46 8.97 6.38 -4.58
N TYR A 47 9.38 6.64 -3.34
CA TYR A 47 9.59 5.58 -2.35
C TYR A 47 8.29 4.83 -2.01
N VAL A 48 7.19 5.54 -1.75
CA VAL A 48 5.90 4.89 -1.48
C VAL A 48 5.43 4.09 -2.69
N ARG A 49 5.61 4.60 -3.90
CA ARG A 49 5.29 3.86 -5.14
C ARG A 49 6.09 2.56 -5.23
N PHE A 50 7.40 2.61 -4.98
CA PHE A 50 8.25 1.44 -4.94
C PHE A 50 7.79 0.43 -3.88
N ALA A 51 7.55 0.90 -2.65
CA ALA A 51 7.06 0.07 -1.54
C ALA A 51 5.72 -0.58 -1.88
N THR A 52 4.82 0.15 -2.56
CA THR A 52 3.52 -0.37 -3.01
C THR A 52 3.71 -1.58 -3.93
N TYR A 53 4.58 -1.49 -4.93
CA TYR A 53 4.85 -2.64 -5.81
C TYR A 53 5.46 -3.82 -5.06
N VAL A 54 6.45 -3.57 -4.20
CA VAL A 54 7.12 -4.64 -3.43
C VAL A 54 6.13 -5.32 -2.49
N VAL A 55 5.35 -4.57 -1.72
CA VAL A 55 4.39 -5.11 -0.74
C VAL A 55 3.19 -5.77 -1.43
N GLY A 56 2.70 -5.18 -2.51
CA GLY A 56 1.59 -5.75 -3.29
C GLY A 56 1.97 -7.09 -3.91
N ILE A 57 3.08 -7.13 -4.64
CA ILE A 57 3.56 -8.36 -5.30
C ILE A 57 3.96 -9.42 -4.27
N SER A 58 4.67 -9.04 -3.20
CA SER A 58 5.07 -10.00 -2.15
C SER A 58 3.89 -10.51 -1.32
N GLY A 59 2.84 -9.69 -1.13
CA GLY A 59 1.64 -10.08 -0.40
C GLY A 59 0.70 -10.98 -1.19
N GLY A 60 0.63 -10.79 -2.51
CA GLY A 60 -0.22 -11.59 -3.41
C GLY A 60 0.36 -12.96 -3.79
N VAL A 61 1.68 -13.11 -3.80
CA VAL A 61 2.36 -14.34 -4.21
C VAL A 61 2.68 -15.19 -2.97
N ARG A 62 1.74 -16.05 -2.56
CA ARG A 62 1.94 -16.93 -1.39
C ARG A 62 2.73 -18.20 -1.71
N ILE A 63 4.05 -18.13 -1.54
CA ILE A 63 4.95 -19.30 -1.64
C ILE A 63 4.59 -20.40 -0.62
N TYR A 64 4.11 -20.03 0.58
CA TYR A 64 3.74 -20.99 1.65
C TYR A 64 2.55 -21.90 1.31
N GLN A 65 1.63 -21.46 0.44
CA GLN A 65 0.54 -22.33 -0.02
C GLN A 65 1.00 -23.24 -1.17
N LEU A 66 2.06 -22.87 -1.90
CA LEU A 66 2.68 -23.71 -2.91
C LEU A 66 3.43 -24.90 -2.28
N GLU A 67 4.01 -24.73 -1.08
CA GLU A 67 4.63 -25.84 -0.33
C GLU A 67 3.65 -26.94 0.06
N GLN A 68 2.36 -26.62 0.26
CA GLN A 68 1.31 -27.61 0.58
C GLN A 68 1.01 -28.56 -0.60
N TYR A 69 1.31 -28.13 -1.84
CA TYR A 69 1.19 -28.96 -3.03
C TYR A 69 2.42 -29.85 -3.26
N ILE A 70 3.54 -29.56 -2.59
CA ILE A 70 4.79 -30.33 -2.66
C ILE A 70 4.90 -31.28 -1.45
N SER A 71 4.46 -30.86 -0.26
CA SER A 71 4.44 -31.67 0.95
C SER A 71 3.09 -32.36 1.12
N ALA A 72 2.94 -33.53 0.48
CA ALA A 72 1.84 -34.46 0.74
C ALA A 72 1.89 -34.92 2.20
N ARG A 73 1.22 -34.19 3.10
CA ARG A 73 0.96 -34.65 4.47
C ARG A 73 -0.47 -35.14 4.53
N HIS A 74 -0.60 -36.46 4.37
CA HIS A 74 -1.45 -37.43 5.08
C HIS A 74 -1.88 -38.53 4.10
N LYS A 75 -1.52 -39.77 4.47
CA LYS A 75 -2.03 -41.02 3.89
C LYS A 75 -3.56 -40.93 3.86
N ASP A 76 -4.16 -41.32 2.74
CA ASP A 76 -5.62 -41.36 2.46
C ASP A 76 -6.29 -40.04 2.05
N THR A 77 -5.61 -39.18 1.28
CA THR A 77 -6.30 -38.15 0.51
C THR A 77 -5.84 -38.25 -0.94
N GLU A 78 -6.80 -38.52 -1.83
CA GLU A 78 -6.61 -38.61 -3.28
C GLU A 78 -5.75 -37.45 -3.78
N VAL A 79 -4.88 -37.75 -4.75
CA VAL A 79 -4.08 -36.78 -5.48
C VAL A 79 -4.98 -35.61 -5.86
N LEU A 80 -4.77 -34.45 -5.23
CA LEU A 80 -5.59 -33.27 -5.38
C LEU A 80 -5.61 -32.83 -6.85
N GLU A 81 -6.62 -33.26 -7.59
CA GLU A 81 -6.85 -32.80 -8.96
C GLU A 81 -7.21 -31.31 -8.91
N LEU A 82 -6.46 -30.51 -9.67
CA LEU A 82 -6.77 -29.10 -9.91
C LEU A 82 -8.02 -29.00 -10.78
N THR A 83 -9.19 -29.06 -10.16
CA THR A 83 -10.47 -28.73 -10.80
C THR A 83 -10.61 -27.22 -11.03
N ALA A 84 -11.39 -26.83 -12.04
CA ALA A 84 -11.62 -25.43 -12.42
C ALA A 84 -12.12 -24.54 -11.26
N GLU A 85 -12.80 -25.14 -10.28
CA GLU A 85 -13.28 -24.49 -9.07
C GLU A 85 -12.12 -23.97 -8.19
N ARG A 86 -11.03 -24.73 -8.04
CA ARG A 86 -9.86 -24.33 -7.24
C ARG A 86 -9.07 -23.20 -7.91
N TRP A 87 -9.02 -23.17 -9.24
CA TRP A 87 -8.35 -22.09 -9.98
C TRP A 87 -9.03 -20.74 -9.72
N THR A 88 -10.36 -20.72 -9.70
CA THR A 88 -11.15 -19.53 -9.39
C THR A 88 -10.88 -19.01 -7.97
N LEU A 89 -10.81 -19.92 -6.98
CA LEU A 89 -10.51 -19.56 -5.60
C LEU A 89 -9.10 -19.00 -5.41
N GLU A 90 -8.12 -19.53 -6.14
CA GLU A 90 -6.75 -19.05 -6.09
C GLU A 90 -6.64 -17.62 -6.65
N VAL A 91 -7.27 -17.38 -7.81
CA VAL A 91 -7.32 -16.04 -8.41
C VAL A 91 -7.98 -15.05 -7.45
N TYR A 92 -9.16 -15.38 -6.93
CA TYR A 92 -9.86 -14.54 -5.96
C TYR A 92 -9.00 -14.24 -4.72
N ARG A 93 -8.35 -15.27 -4.17
CA ARG A 93 -7.46 -15.16 -3.02
C ARG A 93 -6.28 -14.23 -3.32
N THR A 94 -5.60 -14.40 -4.45
CA THR A 94 -4.49 -13.53 -4.84
C THR A 94 -4.93 -12.06 -4.95
N VAL A 95 -6.10 -11.78 -5.54
CA VAL A 95 -6.62 -10.40 -5.59
C VAL A 95 -6.80 -9.85 -4.18
N ILE A 96 -7.56 -10.55 -3.33
CA ILE A 96 -7.93 -10.06 -2.00
C ILE A 96 -6.69 -9.89 -1.11
N GLU A 97 -5.75 -10.82 -1.17
CA GLU A 97 -4.53 -10.75 -0.37
C GLU A 97 -3.59 -9.62 -0.84
N THR A 98 -3.48 -9.41 -2.15
CA THR A 98 -2.77 -8.24 -2.72
C THR A 98 -3.41 -6.94 -2.26
N LEU A 99 -4.74 -6.84 -2.37
CA LEU A 99 -5.46 -5.63 -1.92
C LEU A 99 -5.32 -5.41 -0.41
N GLN A 100 -5.37 -6.48 0.38
CA GLN A 100 -5.23 -6.40 1.84
C GLN A 100 -3.81 -5.96 2.25
N SER A 101 -2.75 -6.48 1.62
CA SER A 101 -1.37 -6.07 1.93
C SER A 101 -1.15 -4.59 1.62
N LEU A 102 -1.66 -4.14 0.46
CA LEU A 102 -1.63 -2.74 0.05
C LEU A 102 -2.44 -1.85 0.98
N ALA A 103 -3.63 -2.29 1.39
CA ALA A 103 -4.48 -1.55 2.32
C ALA A 103 -3.78 -1.33 3.68
N TRP A 104 -3.15 -2.37 4.23
CA TRP A 104 -2.38 -2.24 5.48
C TRP A 104 -1.19 -1.28 5.33
N MET A 105 -0.44 -1.39 4.24
CA MET A 105 0.68 -0.49 3.97
C MET A 105 0.22 0.97 3.86
N TYR A 106 -0.82 1.25 3.07
CA TYR A 106 -1.35 2.61 2.94
C TYR A 106 -1.96 3.13 4.23
N LEU A 107 -2.63 2.29 5.01
CA LEU A 107 -3.16 2.66 6.32
C LEU A 107 -2.04 3.14 7.25
N VAL A 108 -0.94 2.40 7.32
CA VAL A 108 0.22 2.77 8.15
C VAL A 108 0.83 4.09 7.67
N VAL A 109 1.09 4.23 6.36
CA VAL A 109 1.63 5.48 5.78
C VAL A 109 0.69 6.65 6.10
N PHE A 110 -0.61 6.45 5.91
CA PHE A 110 -1.62 7.48 6.15
C PHE A 110 -1.65 7.95 7.60
N ILE A 111 -1.54 7.03 8.58
CA ILE A 111 -1.46 7.39 10.00
C ILE A 111 -0.24 8.28 10.28
N PHE A 112 0.95 7.90 9.79
CA PHE A 112 2.16 8.71 9.99
C PHE A 112 2.04 10.09 9.36
N VAL A 113 1.44 10.18 8.18
CA VAL A 113 1.27 11.44 7.47
C VAL A 113 0.24 12.34 8.14
N LEU A 114 -0.85 11.78 8.66
CA LEU A 114 -1.83 12.54 9.46
C LEU A 114 -1.19 13.15 10.71
N ILE A 115 -0.37 12.38 11.43
CA ILE A 115 0.35 12.88 12.60
C ILE A 115 1.26 14.05 12.21
N ALA A 116 2.06 13.89 11.15
CA ALA A 116 2.93 14.94 10.66
C ALA A 116 2.15 16.20 10.25
N TYR A 117 1.03 16.03 9.55
CA TYR A 117 0.14 17.13 9.16
C TYR A 117 -0.41 17.91 10.37
N VAL A 118 -0.93 17.21 11.39
CA VAL A 118 -1.48 17.85 12.60
C VAL A 118 -0.41 18.65 13.34
N ILE A 119 0.82 18.13 13.42
CA ILE A 119 1.95 18.83 14.05
C ILE A 119 2.29 20.12 13.29
N VAL A 120 2.47 20.05 11.97
CA VAL A 120 2.80 21.22 11.13
C VAL A 120 1.70 22.27 11.22
N ARG A 121 0.43 21.86 11.07
CA ARG A 121 -0.72 22.75 11.14
C ARG A 121 -0.87 23.42 12.51
N GLY A 122 -0.56 22.69 13.58
CA GLY A 122 -0.55 23.23 14.94
C GLY A 122 0.49 24.33 15.15
N PHE A 123 1.67 24.22 14.51
CA PHE A 123 2.70 25.26 14.58
C PHE A 123 2.35 26.50 13.75
N GLU A 124 1.75 26.34 12.57
CA GLU A 124 1.27 27.46 11.74
C GLU A 124 0.27 28.33 12.52
N LEU A 125 -0.76 27.73 13.10
CA LEU A 125 -1.81 28.43 13.86
C LEU A 125 -1.25 29.17 15.10
N ARG A 126 -0.19 28.65 15.73
CA ARG A 126 0.47 29.33 16.86
C ARG A 126 1.28 30.55 16.39
N ARG A 127 1.93 30.49 15.22
CA ARG A 127 2.68 31.63 14.66
C ARG A 127 1.77 32.76 14.23
N GLU A 128 0.62 32.45 13.62
CA GLU A 128 -0.39 33.45 13.24
C GLU A 128 -0.89 34.23 14.47
N LYS A 129 -1.25 33.54 15.56
CA LYS A 129 -1.68 34.19 16.82
C LYS A 129 -0.60 35.05 17.48
N ALA A 130 0.68 34.71 17.33
CA ALA A 130 1.79 35.47 17.88
C ALA A 130 2.18 36.70 17.03
N GLY A 131 1.83 36.71 15.74
CA GLY A 131 2.08 37.82 14.82
C GLY A 131 1.05 38.95 14.95
N ASP A 132 -0.21 38.62 15.23
CA ASP A 132 -1.32 39.57 15.33
C ASP A 132 -1.23 40.49 16.58
N GLY A 133 -0.59 40.03 17.66
CA GLY A 133 -0.45 40.78 18.91
C GLY A 133 0.60 41.89 18.93
N ARG A 134 1.30 42.17 17.81
CA ARG A 134 2.37 43.19 17.75
C ARG A 134 2.01 44.47 17.00
N THR A 135 0.80 44.56 16.44
CA THR A 135 0.40 45.66 15.54
C THR A 135 -0.53 46.69 16.18
N GLY A 136 -0.76 46.64 17.50
CA GLY A 136 -1.77 47.47 18.19
C GLY A 136 -1.26 48.56 19.14
N ASP A 137 0.04 48.87 19.18
CA ASP A 137 0.63 49.74 20.23
C ASP A 137 1.47 50.89 19.66
N GLY A 138 0.98 51.59 18.65
CA GLY A 138 1.77 52.61 17.94
C GLY A 138 0.97 53.67 17.18
N GLU A 139 -0.13 54.15 17.74
CA GLU A 139 -0.77 55.41 17.31
C GLU A 139 -1.10 56.24 18.56
N ASP A 140 -0.12 57.05 18.99
CA ASP A 140 -0.28 58.22 19.86
C ASP A 140 -0.25 59.50 19.00
#